data_AF-A0A183KUL3-F1
#
_entry.id   AF-A0A183KUL3-F1
#
_cell.length_a   1.000
_cell.length_b   1.000
_cell.length_c   1.000
_cell.angle_alpha   90.00
_cell.angle_beta   90.00
_cell.angle_gamma   90.00
#
_symmetry.space_group_name_H-M   'P 1'
#
loop_
_entity.id
_entity.type
_entity.pdbx_description
1 polymer ?
#
loop_
_entity_poly.entity_id
_entity_poly.type
_entity_poly.pdbx_seq_one_letter_code
_entity_poly.pdbx_strand_id
1 'polypeptide(L)'
;MGDFNAKVGMDNTGYEDIMGRHGLEERNKNGGRFANLCAFNKPVIGGTIFSHKRIHEITWASPDHTTQNQINHICIDKKLKRTMEDVRSKRGANIASGHHLLVAKMKLKLKKYWTTGQTISQLSGNHLKPERPVKSKEGKVITNIEEQRNGWVEHFKELLNRPAPLNFGV
;
A
#
# COMPACT_ATOMS: atom_id res chain seq x y z
N MET A 1 -1.24 3.47 0.42
CA MET A 1 -1.44 4.40 1.56
C MET A 1 -2.93 4.63 1.72
N GLY A 2 -3.39 5.01 2.91
CA GLY A 2 -4.78 5.40 3.11
C GLY A 2 -5.28 5.17 4.53
N ASP A 3 -6.55 5.46 4.73
CA ASP A 3 -7.29 5.11 5.93
C ASP A 3 -7.80 3.67 5.83
N PHE A 4 -7.33 2.82 6.73
CA PHE A 4 -7.76 1.42 6.79
C PHE A 4 -8.65 1.14 8.00
N ASN A 5 -8.91 2.17 8.83
CA ASN A 5 -9.56 2.02 10.13
C ASN A 5 -8.95 0.87 10.97
N ALA A 6 -7.63 0.73 10.88
CA ALA A 6 -6.88 -0.42 11.36
C ALA A 6 -5.89 0.03 12.44
N LYS A 7 -6.07 -0.41 13.69
CA LYS A 7 -5.07 -0.25 14.75
C LYS A 7 -4.20 -1.49 14.75
N VAL A 8 -2.96 -1.37 14.31
CA VAL A 8 -2.06 -2.52 14.17
C VAL A 8 -1.33 -2.89 15.47
N GLY A 9 -1.21 -1.92 16.38
CA GLY A 9 -0.59 -2.07 17.70
C GLY A 9 0.92 -2.24 17.68
N MET A 10 1.50 -2.29 18.89
CA MET A 10 2.95 -2.43 19.09
C MET A 10 3.46 -3.86 19.03
N ASP A 11 2.62 -4.84 19.39
CA ASP A 11 2.97 -6.26 19.37
C ASP A 11 3.13 -6.71 17.92
N ASN A 12 4.36 -7.02 17.51
CA ASN A 12 4.68 -7.47 16.16
C ASN A 12 4.99 -8.97 16.09
N THR A 13 4.67 -9.75 17.13
CA THR A 13 4.93 -11.20 17.17
C THR A 13 4.28 -11.90 15.97
N GLY A 14 5.11 -12.59 15.17
CA GLY A 14 4.68 -13.26 13.93
C GLY A 14 4.53 -12.34 12.71
N TYR A 15 4.79 -11.04 12.86
CA TYR A 15 4.70 -10.00 11.82
C TYR A 15 5.98 -9.15 11.71
N GLU A 16 7.09 -9.58 12.30
CA GLU A 16 8.35 -8.84 12.44
C GLU A 16 8.94 -8.41 11.09
N ASP A 17 8.60 -9.16 10.04
CA ASP A 17 9.00 -8.92 8.68
C ASP A 17 8.33 -7.70 8.03
N ILE A 18 7.13 -7.34 8.51
CA ILE A 18 6.28 -6.29 7.93
C ILE A 18 5.90 -5.20 8.93
N MET A 19 6.15 -5.39 10.23
CA MET A 19 5.85 -4.43 11.29
C MET A 19 7.04 -4.21 12.22
N GLY A 20 7.23 -2.97 12.62
CA GLY A 20 8.10 -2.61 13.74
C GLY A 20 7.33 -2.61 15.07
N ARG A 21 7.96 -2.06 16.12
CA ARG A 21 7.45 -2.08 17.50
C ARG A 21 6.87 -0.74 17.97
N HIS A 22 6.68 0.20 17.05
CA HIS A 22 6.24 1.56 17.34
C HIS A 22 4.80 1.84 16.91
N GLY A 23 3.99 0.81 16.67
CA GLY A 23 2.55 0.99 16.48
C GLY A 23 1.87 1.43 17.77
N LEU A 24 0.79 2.20 17.65
CA LEU A 24 0.03 2.68 18.80
C LEU A 24 -1.03 1.68 19.25
N GLU A 25 -1.20 1.62 20.58
CA GLU A 25 -2.28 0.92 21.28
C GLU A 25 -2.33 -0.60 20.98
N GLU A 26 -3.45 -1.23 21.33
CA GLU A 26 -3.70 -2.64 21.03
C GLU A 26 -4.25 -2.82 19.62
N ARG A 27 -3.94 -3.99 19.06
CA ARG A 27 -4.41 -4.37 17.73
C ARG A 27 -5.91 -4.60 17.74
N ASN A 28 -6.65 -3.93 16.86
CA ASN A 28 -8.07 -4.22 16.65
C ASN A 28 -8.28 -5.27 15.55
N LYS A 29 -9.51 -5.74 15.36
CA LYS A 29 -9.86 -6.77 14.34
C LYS A 29 -9.44 -6.36 12.92
N ASN A 30 -9.62 -5.09 12.57
CA ASN A 30 -9.17 -4.55 11.27
C ASN A 30 -7.65 -4.51 11.17
N GLY A 31 -6.96 -4.18 12.26
CA GLY A 31 -5.50 -4.26 12.40
C GLY A 31 -4.95 -5.65 12.13
N GLY A 32 -5.60 -6.69 12.67
CA GLY A 32 -5.24 -8.08 12.36
C GLY A 32 -5.42 -8.42 10.88
N ARG A 33 -6.55 -8.04 10.28
CA ARG A 33 -6.79 -8.24 8.83
C ARG A 33 -5.77 -7.50 7.96
N PHE A 34 -5.44 -6.27 8.34
CA PHE A 34 -4.45 -5.45 7.64
C PHE A 34 -3.03 -6.02 7.78
N ALA A 35 -2.63 -6.43 8.99
CA ALA A 35 -1.36 -7.10 9.22
C ALA A 35 -1.23 -8.40 8.41
N ASN A 36 -2.29 -9.21 8.34
CA ASN A 36 -2.34 -10.40 7.49
C ASN A 36 -2.18 -10.09 6.00
N LEU A 37 -2.87 -9.05 5.51
CA LEU A 37 -2.73 -8.59 4.13
C LEU A 37 -1.28 -8.18 3.82
N CYS A 38 -0.63 -7.47 4.76
CA CYS A 38 0.77 -7.08 4.66
C CYS A 38 1.72 -8.29 4.72
N ALA A 39 1.46 -9.25 5.61
CA ALA A 39 2.27 -10.46 5.74
C ALA A 39 2.25 -11.32 4.47
N PHE A 40 1.09 -11.41 3.81
CA PHE A 40 0.91 -12.14 2.55
C PHE A 40 1.60 -11.43 1.38
N ASN A 41 1.35 -10.13 1.20
CA ASN A 41 1.82 -9.39 0.03
C ASN A 41 3.22 -8.78 0.20
N LYS A 42 3.81 -8.88 1.40
CA LYS A 42 5.11 -8.31 1.78
C LYS A 42 5.26 -6.77 1.74
N PRO A 43 4.23 -5.90 1.87
CA PRO A 43 4.48 -4.51 2.22
C PRO A 43 4.73 -4.33 3.73
N VAL A 44 5.68 -3.47 4.07
CA VAL A 44 6.05 -3.07 5.43
C VAL A 44 5.22 -1.85 5.85
N ILE A 45 4.67 -1.87 7.07
CA ILE A 45 3.82 -0.81 7.63
C ILE A 45 4.71 0.30 8.22
N GLY A 46 4.96 1.35 7.44
CA GLY A 46 5.97 2.36 7.76
C GLY A 46 5.75 3.09 9.08
N GLY A 47 4.48 3.36 9.45
CA GLY A 47 4.13 4.02 10.71
C GLY A 47 4.45 3.23 11.98
N THR A 48 4.92 1.98 11.86
CA THR A 48 5.34 1.14 13.00
C THR A 48 6.86 0.99 13.11
N ILE A 49 7.62 1.48 12.12
CA ILE A 49 9.06 1.21 11.98
C ILE A 49 9.92 2.22 12.72
N PHE A 50 9.51 3.48 12.76
CA PHE A 50 10.28 4.57 13.31
C PHE A 50 9.72 4.98 14.67
N SER A 51 10.62 5.19 15.64
CA SER A 51 10.23 5.67 16.96
C SER A 51 9.93 7.17 16.91
N HIS A 52 8.77 7.59 17.40
CA HIS A 52 8.42 8.99 17.51
C HIS A 52 7.78 9.32 18.85
N LYS A 53 7.54 10.62 19.08
CA LYS A 53 6.61 11.06 20.12
C LYS A 53 5.19 10.74 19.63
N ARG A 54 4.30 10.32 20.54
CA ARG A 54 2.89 9.96 20.25
C ARG A 54 2.16 10.97 19.34
N ILE A 55 2.40 12.27 19.53
CA ILE A 55 1.83 13.35 18.71
C ILE A 55 2.17 13.28 17.21
N HIS A 56 3.21 12.52 16.84
CA HIS A 56 3.65 12.29 15.47
C HIS A 56 3.26 10.89 14.95
N GLU A 57 2.63 10.05 15.77
CA GLU A 57 2.13 8.72 15.38
C GLU A 57 0.61 8.74 15.18
N ILE A 58 -0.09 9.62 15.90
CA ILE A 58 -1.54 9.81 15.80
C ILE A 58 -1.91 10.40 14.43
N THR A 59 -2.77 9.67 13.72
CA THR A 59 -3.27 10.06 12.39
C THR A 59 -4.69 10.59 12.39
N TRP A 60 -5.39 10.44 13.50
CA TRP A 60 -6.76 10.90 13.67
C TRP A 60 -7.01 11.24 15.13
N ALA A 61 -7.70 12.35 15.38
CA ALA A 61 -8.22 12.73 16.68
C ALA A 61 -9.71 13.07 16.56
N SER A 62 -10.48 12.72 17.58
CA SER A 62 -11.87 13.15 17.69
C SER A 62 -11.95 14.69 17.85
N PRO A 63 -13.08 15.31 17.47
CA PRO A 63 -13.25 16.77 17.59
C PRO A 63 -13.09 17.33 19.01
N ASP A 64 -13.46 16.53 20.01
CA ASP A 64 -13.30 16.82 21.45
C ASP A 64 -11.90 16.47 21.98
N HIS A 65 -11.01 15.95 21.11
CA HIS A 65 -9.66 15.50 21.43
C HIS A 65 -9.55 14.38 22.48
N THR A 66 -10.65 13.72 22.84
CA THR A 66 -10.67 12.63 23.83
C THR A 66 -10.10 11.33 23.27
N THR A 67 -10.27 11.09 21.97
CA THR A 67 -9.86 9.87 21.28
C THR A 67 -8.81 10.18 20.22
N GLN A 68 -7.72 9.40 20.20
CA GLN A 68 -6.60 9.60 19.27
C GLN A 68 -6.14 8.24 18.72
N ASN A 69 -6.10 8.08 17.40
CA ASN A 69 -5.88 6.80 16.76
C ASN A 69 -4.83 6.84 15.63
N GLN A 70 -4.10 5.73 15.48
CA GLN A 70 -3.27 5.44 14.30
C GLN A 70 -4.05 4.49 13.37
N ILE A 71 -4.77 5.06 12.41
CA ILE A 71 -5.66 4.33 11.48
C ILE A 71 -5.33 4.58 10.00
N ASN A 72 -4.54 5.64 9.74
CA ASN A 72 -3.98 5.88 8.42
C ASN A 72 -2.59 5.26 8.34
N HIS A 73 -2.31 4.57 7.23
CA HIS A 73 -1.05 3.86 7.05
C HIS A 73 -0.42 4.15 5.70
N ILE A 74 0.89 4.39 5.72
CA ILE A 74 1.74 4.32 4.53
C ILE A 74 2.52 3.02 4.62
N CYS A 75 2.45 2.22 3.56
CA CYS A 75 3.19 0.99 3.45
C CYS A 75 4.14 1.05 2.25
N ILE A 76 5.21 0.28 2.31
CA ILE A 76 6.21 0.18 1.26
C ILE A 76 6.58 -1.28 1.01
N ASP A 77 6.83 -1.64 -0.24
CA ASP A 77 7.33 -2.97 -0.57
C ASP A 77 8.59 -3.32 0.26
N LYS A 78 8.65 -4.55 0.81
CA LYS A 78 9.77 -5.01 1.65
C LYS A 78 11.14 -4.81 0.99
N LYS A 79 11.25 -4.92 -0.34
CA LYS A 79 12.50 -4.70 -1.08
C LYS A 79 12.92 -3.23 -1.06
N LEU A 80 11.95 -2.32 -1.05
CA LEU A 80 12.19 -0.87 -1.04
C LEU A 80 12.20 -0.27 0.37
N LYS A 81 11.95 -1.06 1.43
CA LYS A 81 11.85 -0.55 2.81
C LYS A 81 13.02 0.34 3.25
N ARG A 82 14.24 0.03 2.79
CA ARG A 82 15.46 0.81 3.09
C ARG A 82 15.49 2.21 2.47
N THR A 83 14.60 2.49 1.53
CA THR A 83 14.45 3.83 0.92
C THR A 83 13.54 4.74 1.75
N MET A 84 12.72 4.18 2.64
CA MET A 84 11.88 4.95 3.54
C MET A 84 12.73 5.41 4.72
N GLU A 85 12.86 6.72 4.89
CA GLU A 85 13.66 7.33 5.96
C GLU A 85 12.82 7.70 7.19
N ASP A 86 11.52 7.96 6.99
CA ASP A 86 10.62 8.43 8.05
C ASP A 86 9.15 8.23 7.64
N VAL A 87 8.26 7.98 8.60
CA VAL A 87 6.80 8.05 8.42
C VAL A 87 6.17 8.65 9.65
N ARG A 88 5.60 9.84 9.52
CA ARG A 88 5.05 10.58 10.65
C ARG A 88 3.88 11.48 10.30
N SER A 89 3.03 11.67 11.29
CA SER A 89 1.92 12.61 11.29
C SER A 89 2.39 14.05 11.51
N LYS A 90 1.79 14.97 10.75
CA LYS A 90 2.01 16.42 10.80
C LYS A 90 0.77 17.11 11.38
N ARG A 91 0.68 17.13 12.72
CA ARG A 91 -0.40 17.78 13.47
C ARG A 91 -0.59 19.28 13.14
N GLY A 92 0.47 19.99 12.74
CA GLY A 92 0.40 21.41 12.39
C GLY A 92 -0.23 21.71 11.03
N ALA A 93 -0.48 20.70 10.19
CA ALA A 93 -1.19 20.88 8.94
C ALA A 93 -2.71 20.88 9.21
N ASN A 94 -3.33 22.06 9.15
CA ASN A 94 -4.78 22.18 9.34
C ASN A 94 -5.51 21.70 8.08
N ILE A 95 -6.29 20.63 8.20
CA ILE A 95 -7.10 20.06 7.11
C ILE A 95 -8.61 20.09 7.41
N ALA A 96 -9.06 20.92 8.36
CA ALA A 96 -10.48 21.04 8.77
C ALA A 96 -11.17 19.68 9.00
N SER A 97 -10.42 18.69 9.48
CA SER A 97 -10.86 17.33 9.72
C SER A 97 -10.15 16.80 10.98
N GLY A 98 -10.74 15.78 11.61
CA GLY A 98 -10.08 15.04 12.69
C GLY A 98 -8.84 14.27 12.23
N HIS A 99 -8.66 14.07 10.92
CA HIS A 99 -7.46 13.46 10.38
C HIS A 99 -6.25 14.40 10.46
N HIS A 100 -5.06 13.82 10.66
CA HIS A 100 -3.79 14.53 10.51
C HIS A 100 -3.10 14.07 9.22
N LEU A 101 -2.35 14.98 8.60
CA LEU A 101 -1.56 14.67 7.42
C LEU A 101 -0.44 13.67 7.76
N LEU A 102 -0.48 12.48 7.16
CA LEU A 102 0.58 11.47 7.30
C LEU A 102 1.59 11.61 6.16
N VAL A 103 2.87 11.79 6.50
CA VAL A 103 3.96 12.04 5.54
C VAL A 103 4.99 10.94 5.64
N ALA A 104 5.39 10.39 4.48
CA ALA A 104 6.56 9.54 4.35
C ALA A 104 7.73 10.31 3.73
N LYS A 105 8.91 10.23 4.33
CA LYS A 105 10.16 10.71 3.74
C LYS A 105 10.84 9.53 3.04
N MET A 106 11.21 9.72 1.78
CA MET A 106 11.84 8.66 0.98
C MET A 106 13.11 9.17 0.29
N LYS A 107 14.11 8.29 0.21
CA LYS A 107 15.36 8.48 -0.52
C LYS A 107 15.49 7.44 -1.62
N LEU A 108 15.17 7.85 -2.84
CA LEU A 108 15.28 7.00 -4.02
C LEU A 108 16.66 7.15 -4.66
N LYS A 109 17.29 6.03 -4.98
CA LYS A 109 18.48 5.99 -5.83
C LYS A 109 18.04 5.59 -7.23
N LEU A 110 17.83 6.58 -8.09
CA LEU A 110 17.47 6.35 -9.49
C LEU A 110 18.74 6.13 -10.30
N LYS A 111 18.72 5.13 -11.19
CA LYS A 111 19.78 4.95 -12.18
C LYS A 111 19.59 6.03 -13.26
N LYS A 112 20.61 6.85 -13.48
CA LYS A 112 20.62 7.78 -14.62
C LYS A 112 20.83 6.97 -15.90
N TYR A 113 19.88 7.07 -16.83
CA TYR A 113 20.10 6.69 -18.21
C TYR A 113 20.43 7.97 -18.96
N TRP A 114 21.66 8.05 -19.48
CA TRP A 114 22.04 9.12 -20.39
C TRP A 114 21.43 8.79 -21.75
N THR A 115 20.47 9.59 -22.20
CA THR A 115 20.16 9.63 -23.63
C THR A 115 21.24 10.51 -24.26
N THR A 116 22.38 9.91 -24.61
CA THR A 116 23.37 10.59 -25.45
C THR A 116 22.63 11.04 -26.71
N GLY A 117 22.70 12.33 -27.04
CA GLY A 117 22.14 12.93 -28.24
C GLY A 117 22.86 12.45 -29.50
N GLN A 118 22.75 11.16 -29.80
CA GLN A 118 23.10 10.55 -31.06
C GLN A 118 22.00 9.55 -31.41
N THR A 119 21.38 9.82 -32.56
CA THR A 119 20.71 8.85 -33.42
C THR A 119 19.21 8.64 -33.16
N ILE A 120 18.41 9.53 -33.77
CA ILE A 120 17.03 9.26 -34.24
C ILE A 120 16.97 8.05 -35.21
N SER A 121 18.07 7.39 -35.56
CA SER A 121 18.09 6.31 -36.57
C SER A 121 18.35 4.88 -36.08
N GLN A 122 18.23 4.54 -34.79
CA GLN A 122 18.39 3.14 -34.34
C GLN A 122 17.39 2.73 -33.24
N LEU A 123 16.10 2.71 -33.60
CA LEU A 123 15.07 1.88 -32.95
C LEU A 123 15.24 0.39 -33.33
N SER A 124 16.43 -0.19 -33.16
CA SER A 124 16.63 -1.64 -33.39
C SER A 124 17.59 -2.25 -32.37
N GLY A 125 17.04 -2.78 -31.27
CA GLY A 125 17.85 -3.50 -30.27
C GLY A 125 17.11 -3.85 -29.00
N ASN A 126 16.10 -4.72 -29.12
CA ASN A 126 15.21 -5.15 -28.04
C ASN A 126 15.90 -6.02 -26.97
N HIS A 127 16.00 -5.54 -25.73
CA HIS A 127 16.05 -6.42 -24.54
C HIS A 127 15.25 -5.84 -23.37
N LEU A 128 13.99 -5.47 -23.64
CA LEU A 128 12.96 -5.53 -22.60
C LEU A 128 12.49 -6.98 -22.55
N LYS A 129 12.46 -7.59 -21.36
CA LYS A 129 11.76 -8.87 -21.20
C LYS A 129 10.33 -8.65 -21.73
N PRO A 130 9.83 -9.49 -22.65
CA PRO A 130 8.49 -9.29 -23.17
C PRO A 130 7.51 -9.34 -21.99
N GLU A 131 6.70 -8.29 -21.84
CA GLU A 131 5.52 -8.34 -21.00
C GLU A 131 4.69 -9.54 -21.44
N ARG A 132 4.21 -10.33 -20.48
CA ARG A 132 3.36 -11.47 -20.81
C ARG A 132 2.10 -10.92 -21.48
N PRO A 133 1.74 -11.37 -22.69
CA PRO A 133 0.56 -10.87 -23.37
C PRO A 133 -0.68 -11.10 -22.50
N VAL A 134 -1.46 -10.04 -22.28
CA VAL A 134 -2.73 -10.14 -21.57
C VAL A 134 -3.67 -10.98 -22.44
N LYS A 135 -4.24 -12.04 -21.87
CA LYS A 135 -5.16 -12.94 -22.58
C LYS A 135 -6.58 -12.76 -22.07
N SER A 136 -7.55 -12.90 -22.96
CA SER A 136 -8.96 -13.00 -22.62
C SER A 136 -9.25 -14.29 -21.83
N LYS A 137 -10.46 -14.43 -21.27
CA LYS A 137 -10.89 -15.65 -20.57
C LYS A 137 -10.84 -16.89 -21.50
N GLU A 138 -10.96 -16.67 -22.81
CA GLU A 138 -10.87 -17.67 -23.88
C GLU A 138 -9.43 -17.92 -24.34
N GLY A 139 -8.43 -17.32 -23.68
CA GLY A 139 -7.01 -17.53 -23.95
C GLY A 139 -6.45 -16.76 -25.15
N LYS A 140 -7.24 -15.90 -25.79
CA LYS A 140 -6.82 -15.08 -26.94
C LYS A 140 -6.04 -13.86 -26.48
N VAL A 141 -4.95 -13.53 -27.16
CA VAL A 141 -4.14 -12.34 -26.84
C VAL A 141 -4.92 -11.07 -27.15
N ILE A 142 -5.07 -10.19 -26.15
CA ILE A 142 -5.75 -8.90 -26.27
C ILE A 142 -4.70 -7.81 -26.52
N THR A 143 -4.74 -7.22 -27.71
CA THR A 143 -3.80 -6.16 -28.12
C THR A 143 -4.36 -4.75 -27.93
N ASN A 144 -5.67 -4.61 -27.71
CA ASN A 144 -6.35 -3.32 -27.52
C ASN A 144 -6.40 -2.92 -26.03
N ILE A 145 -5.88 -1.72 -25.72
CA ILE A 145 -5.84 -1.15 -24.36
C ILE A 145 -7.24 -0.98 -23.77
N GLU A 146 -8.24 -0.63 -24.59
CA GLU A 146 -9.61 -0.41 -24.12
C GLU A 146 -10.29 -1.72 -23.74
N GLU A 147 -10.03 -2.79 -24.49
CA GLU A 147 -10.49 -4.15 -24.17
C GLU A 147 -9.81 -4.70 -22.92
N GLN A 148 -8.51 -4.44 -22.74
CA GLN A 148 -7.82 -4.79 -21.50
C GLN A 148 -8.45 -4.09 -20.30
N ARG A 149 -8.71 -2.77 -20.40
CA ARG A 149 -9.35 -1.99 -19.34
C ARG A 149 -10.75 -2.51 -19.02
N ASN A 150 -11.56 -2.79 -20.04
CA ASN A 150 -12.91 -3.33 -19.85
C ASN A 150 -12.89 -4.74 -19.24
N GLY A 151 -11.92 -5.58 -19.63
CA GLY A 151 -11.70 -6.89 -19.02
C GLY A 151 -11.36 -6.81 -17.53
N TRP A 152 -10.52 -5.85 -17.13
CA TRP A 152 -10.23 -5.59 -15.72
C TRP A 152 -11.46 -5.08 -14.95
N VAL A 153 -12.25 -4.17 -15.53
CA VAL A 153 -13.47 -3.65 -14.92
C VAL A 153 -14.47 -4.77 -14.63
N GLU A 154 -14.69 -5.68 -15.59
CA GLU A 154 -15.64 -6.78 -15.42
C GLU A 154 -15.12 -7.84 -14.44
N HIS A 155 -13.82 -8.18 -14.47
CA HIS A 155 -13.23 -9.09 -13.48
C HIS A 155 -13.39 -8.58 -12.05
N PHE A 156 -13.15 -7.28 -11.82
CA PHE A 156 -13.32 -6.69 -10.49
C PHE A 156 -14.80 -6.61 -10.08
N LYS A 157 -15.73 -6.31 -11.00
CA LYS A 157 -17.17 -6.38 -10.70
C LYS A 157 -17.61 -7.78 -10.30
N GLU A 158 -17.15 -8.82 -11.00
CA GLU A 158 -17.46 -10.22 -10.70
C GLU A 158 -16.88 -10.65 -9.34
N LEU A 159 -15.65 -10.23 -9.05
CA LEU A 159 -14.96 -10.55 -7.79
C LEU A 159 -15.61 -9.85 -6.58
N LEU A 160 -16.04 -8.60 -6.74
CA LEU A 160 -16.61 -7.80 -5.66
C LEU A 160 -18.09 -8.09 -5.41
N ASN A 161 -18.82 -8.58 -6.42
CA ASN A 161 -20.25 -8.87 -6.32
C ASN A 161 -20.59 -10.37 -6.29
N ARG A 162 -19.62 -11.24 -5.99
CA ARG A 162 -19.88 -12.68 -5.88
C ARG A 162 -20.84 -12.94 -4.71
N PRO A 163 -22.02 -13.54 -4.94
CA PRO A 163 -22.92 -13.89 -3.84
C PRO A 163 -22.24 -14.93 -2.94
N ALA A 164 -22.54 -14.86 -1.64
CA ALA A 164 -22.04 -15.82 -0.67
C ALA A 164 -22.41 -17.25 -1.12
N PRO A 165 -21.50 -18.24 -0.99
CA PRO A 165 -21.81 -19.60 -1.37
C PRO A 165 -23.05 -20.08 -0.62
N LEU A 166 -24.04 -20.55 -1.37
CA LEU A 166 -25.18 -21.26 -0.80
C LEU A 166 -24.64 -22.58 -0.24
N ASN A 167 -24.58 -22.66 1.10
CA ASN A 167 -24.39 -23.92 1.80
C ASN A 167 -25.53 -24.87 1.37
N PHE A 168 -25.20 -25.90 0.59
CA PHE A 168 -25.97 -27.14 0.60
C PHE A 168 -25.42 -28.00 1.73
N GLY A 169 -26.31 -28.33 2.66
CA GLY A 169 -25.97 -28.88 3.96
C GLY A 169 -25.51 -30.33 3.98
N VAL A 170 -25.10 -30.72 5.18
CA VAL A 170 -25.69 -31.84 5.92
C VAL A 170 -26.03 -31.31 7.31
#